data_AF-A0A847AVM6-F1
#
_entry.id   AF-A0A847AVM6-F1
#
_cell.length_a   1.000
_cell.length_b   1.000
_cell.length_c   1.000
_cell.angle_alpha   90.00
_cell.angle_beta   90.00
_cell.angle_gamma   90.00
#
_symmetry.space_group_name_H-M   'P 1'
#
loop_
_entity.id
_entity.type
_entity.pdbx_description
1 polymer ?
#
loop_
_entity_poly.entity_id
_entity_poly.type
_entity_poly.pdbx_seq_one_letter_code
_entity_poly.pdbx_strand_id
1 'polypeptide(L)'
;MSDIINVIPQTDNKDIWTIKSDGYYNNCVTTVMKEEDYPEESINSIVQNAIDTLSQCPNPNSNNESSKTGIVIGKVQSGKTSNFISLIGLAFDNDYQIAVVLGGNKNNLLEQNVTRIKNSFRVDAMDLVILDTNKNDDVINANEISEFIKQNRKIIIIGLKHQKHIDKISDIFNNYKLSMIPTIIIDDEGDQATLNTKKYSKDKKKMSTIYEAVLNLKNRIKKHCFISVTATPQANILIDTLDLLSPDFGVLVYPGTGYCGLSEFHGDNQDKYIKVIPEDEISLLDSPGIPNSVYEALAAFFVSNGVRKYRGDFGNHALLFHPSQRKVDHASVVAKLQNVVESWKHKADCYEDIAYQSLKRHLVSAHNKYKSDGVNLPSFDDLEEFILDSIKFCSKVHLTNSDTDASKNSELYKTNIFVGGNMVERGLTIKGLSITYIIRRAKTTSNVDNTEQRARWFGYKEDYIDICRVYTTQQIKDDFHYIFEHDEALWDTIEKAEQRGTPFKEIGRVFKNNSKLLRLTRANVAKTQNFDFDQFKSQNTVILDEKVAIENNNLLENIKNNNKERLRVL
;
A
#
# COMPACT_ATOMS: atom_id res chain seq x y z
N MET A 1 -7.99 -12.61 -38.97
CA MET A 1 -9.18 -12.60 -38.10
C MET A 1 -8.66 -12.88 -36.73
N SER A 2 -8.47 -11.84 -35.93
CA SER A 2 -8.09 -11.95 -34.52
C SER A 2 -9.33 -12.38 -33.74
N ASP A 3 -9.28 -13.53 -33.09
CA ASP A 3 -10.35 -14.02 -32.23
C ASP A 3 -10.46 -13.07 -31.04
N ILE A 4 -11.50 -12.22 -31.07
CA ILE A 4 -11.84 -11.32 -29.97
C ILE A 4 -12.31 -12.19 -28.81
N ILE A 5 -11.48 -12.37 -27.79
CA ILE A 5 -11.88 -13.04 -26.55
C ILE A 5 -12.70 -12.04 -25.72
N ASN A 6 -14.02 -12.07 -25.90
CA ASN A 6 -14.96 -11.30 -25.10
C ASN A 6 -15.06 -11.91 -23.70
N VAL A 7 -14.57 -11.22 -22.68
CA VAL A 7 -14.79 -11.61 -21.28
C VAL A 7 -16.08 -10.94 -20.79
N ILE A 8 -17.07 -11.75 -20.40
CA ILE A 8 -18.33 -11.29 -19.81
C ILE A 8 -18.10 -11.11 -18.29
N PRO A 9 -18.34 -9.92 -17.73
CA PRO A 9 -18.13 -9.66 -16.31
C PRO A 9 -19.14 -10.38 -15.40
N GLN A 10 -18.72 -10.73 -14.18
CA GLN A 10 -19.54 -11.43 -13.17
C GLN A 10 -20.45 -10.48 -12.36
N THR A 11 -21.14 -9.51 -12.98
CA THR A 11 -22.12 -8.67 -12.25
C THR A 11 -23.36 -8.35 -13.09
N ASP A 12 -24.55 -8.39 -12.46
CA ASP A 12 -25.89 -8.19 -13.04
C ASP A 12 -26.23 -6.70 -13.33
N ASN A 13 -25.31 -5.93 -13.91
CA ASN A 13 -25.53 -4.50 -14.19
C ASN A 13 -25.81 -4.22 -15.68
N LYS A 14 -26.93 -3.53 -15.98
CA LYS A 14 -27.45 -3.34 -17.35
C LYS A 14 -26.67 -2.34 -18.22
N ASP A 15 -25.66 -1.67 -17.67
CA ASP A 15 -24.84 -0.66 -18.35
C ASP A 15 -23.42 -1.16 -18.70
N ILE A 16 -23.14 -2.47 -18.57
CA ILE A 16 -21.78 -2.98 -18.78
C ILE A 16 -21.47 -3.07 -20.28
N TRP A 17 -20.37 -2.43 -20.66
CA TRP A 17 -19.81 -2.47 -22.01
C TRP A 17 -18.65 -3.47 -22.05
N THR A 18 -18.45 -4.10 -23.20
CA THR A 18 -17.40 -5.12 -23.37
C THR A 18 -16.02 -4.48 -23.40
N ILE A 19 -15.09 -5.06 -22.63
CA ILE A 19 -13.70 -4.60 -22.55
C ILE A 19 -12.83 -5.47 -23.45
N LYS A 20 -12.10 -4.84 -24.36
CA LYS A 20 -11.01 -5.46 -25.12
C LYS A 20 -9.79 -5.62 -24.21
N SER A 21 -9.36 -6.86 -23.97
CA SER A 21 -8.26 -7.17 -23.04
C SER A 21 -6.91 -7.46 -23.72
N ASP A 22 -6.91 -7.76 -25.02
CA ASP A 22 -5.76 -8.19 -25.82
C ASP A 22 -5.12 -7.06 -26.65
N GLY A 23 -5.39 -5.80 -26.28
CA GLY A 23 -4.91 -4.63 -27.00
C GLY A 23 -3.41 -4.36 -26.87
N TYR A 24 -2.93 -3.41 -27.67
CA TYR A 24 -1.50 -3.11 -27.80
C TYR A 24 -0.89 -2.63 -26.48
N TYR A 25 -1.55 -1.68 -25.81
CA TYR A 25 -0.98 -1.05 -24.61
C TYR A 25 -0.96 -2.01 -23.42
N ASN A 26 -2.02 -2.81 -23.23
CA ASN A 26 -2.04 -3.84 -22.19
C ASN A 26 -1.00 -4.95 -22.47
N ASN A 27 -0.81 -5.34 -23.73
CA ASN A 27 0.24 -6.31 -24.10
C ASN A 27 1.66 -5.79 -23.81
N CYS A 28 1.93 -4.50 -24.04
CA CYS A 28 3.20 -3.89 -23.66
C CYS A 28 3.44 -3.99 -22.15
N VAL A 29 2.44 -3.62 -21.35
CA VAL A 29 2.51 -3.66 -19.88
C VAL A 29 2.74 -5.09 -19.36
N THR A 30 1.96 -6.05 -19.85
CA THR A 30 2.08 -7.45 -19.44
C THR A 30 3.39 -8.11 -19.89
N THR A 31 3.93 -7.71 -21.04
CA THR A 31 5.25 -8.17 -21.51
C THR A 31 6.35 -7.71 -20.55
N VAL A 32 6.33 -6.45 -20.12
CA VAL A 32 7.29 -5.97 -19.12
C VAL A 32 7.14 -6.71 -17.80
N MET A 33 5.92 -7.00 -17.35
CA MET A 33 5.72 -7.81 -16.13
C MET A 33 6.35 -9.21 -16.25
N LYS A 34 6.24 -9.85 -17.41
CA LYS A 34 6.92 -11.15 -17.67
C LYS A 34 8.43 -11.03 -17.63
N GLU A 35 9.00 -9.94 -18.16
CA GLU A 35 10.44 -9.66 -18.09
C GLU A 35 10.93 -9.34 -16.68
N GLU A 36 10.04 -8.85 -15.80
CA GLU A 36 10.31 -8.64 -14.38
C GLU A 36 10.03 -9.89 -13.52
N ASP A 37 9.91 -11.07 -14.15
CA ASP A 37 9.69 -12.38 -13.53
C ASP A 37 8.40 -12.45 -12.68
N TYR A 38 7.36 -11.69 -13.05
CA TYR A 38 6.05 -11.86 -12.42
C TYR A 38 5.48 -13.24 -12.80
N PRO A 39 4.96 -14.01 -11.82
CA PRO A 39 4.23 -15.24 -12.10
C PRO A 39 3.05 -14.98 -13.04
N GLU A 40 2.81 -15.88 -14.00
CA GLU A 40 1.74 -15.72 -14.99
C GLU A 40 0.35 -15.57 -14.34
N GLU A 41 0.09 -16.29 -13.26
CA GLU A 41 -1.14 -16.16 -12.46
C GLU A 41 -1.29 -14.74 -11.87
N SER A 42 -0.20 -14.16 -11.37
CA SER A 42 -0.20 -12.79 -10.84
C SER A 42 -0.50 -11.76 -11.94
N ILE A 43 0.04 -11.95 -13.15
CA ILE A 43 -0.25 -11.09 -14.30
C ILE A 43 -1.73 -11.20 -14.69
N ASN A 44 -2.26 -12.42 -14.77
CA ASN A 44 -3.67 -12.65 -15.10
C ASN A 44 -4.60 -12.02 -14.06
N SER A 45 -4.29 -12.15 -12.76
CA SER A 45 -5.03 -11.48 -11.68
C SER A 45 -5.00 -9.96 -11.81
N ILE A 46 -3.83 -9.36 -12.08
CA ILE A 46 -3.69 -7.92 -12.32
C ILE A 46 -4.57 -7.46 -13.49
N VAL A 47 -4.51 -8.17 -14.63
CA VAL A 47 -5.30 -7.83 -15.82
C VAL A 47 -6.80 -7.99 -15.54
N GLN A 48 -7.21 -9.05 -14.85
CA GLN A 48 -8.62 -9.28 -14.51
C GLN A 48 -9.16 -8.18 -13.59
N ASN A 49 -8.43 -7.83 -12.53
CA ASN A 49 -8.79 -6.72 -11.64
C ASN A 49 -8.92 -5.38 -12.39
N ALA A 50 -8.06 -5.15 -13.38
CA ALA A 50 -8.10 -3.97 -14.23
C ALA A 50 -9.31 -3.98 -15.19
N ILE A 51 -9.68 -5.14 -15.75
CA ILE A 51 -10.91 -5.34 -16.53
C ILE A 51 -12.14 -5.06 -15.67
N ASP A 52 -12.20 -5.64 -14.47
CA ASP A 52 -13.33 -5.47 -13.56
C ASP A 52 -13.51 -3.98 -13.21
N THR A 53 -12.41 -3.28 -12.95
CA THR A 53 -12.41 -1.84 -12.71
C THR A 53 -12.90 -1.05 -13.94
N LEU A 54 -12.37 -1.33 -15.13
CA LEU A 54 -12.73 -0.59 -16.35
C LEU A 54 -14.17 -0.84 -16.77
N SER A 55 -14.70 -2.04 -16.54
CA SER A 55 -16.09 -2.40 -16.84
C SER A 55 -17.11 -1.54 -16.08
N GLN A 56 -16.73 -1.05 -14.90
CA GLN A 56 -17.55 -0.15 -14.08
C GLN A 56 -17.44 1.32 -14.54
N CYS A 57 -16.36 1.68 -15.22
CA CYS A 57 -16.17 3.02 -15.77
C CYS A 57 -17.14 3.30 -16.93
N PRO A 58 -17.40 4.58 -17.23
CA PRO A 58 -18.27 4.92 -18.35
C PRO A 58 -17.74 4.42 -19.69
N ASN A 59 -18.64 4.06 -20.61
CA ASN A 59 -18.25 3.66 -21.96
C ASN A 59 -17.80 4.93 -22.73
N PRO A 60 -16.54 5.01 -23.19
CA PRO A 60 -16.01 6.19 -23.89
C PRO A 60 -16.72 6.46 -25.22
N ASN A 61 -17.27 5.41 -25.84
CA ASN A 61 -18.01 5.48 -27.11
C ASN A 61 -19.50 5.82 -26.92
N SER A 62 -19.96 6.04 -25.69
CA SER A 62 -21.32 6.51 -25.44
C SER A 62 -21.50 7.97 -25.88
N ASN A 63 -22.68 8.29 -26.43
CA ASN A 63 -22.99 9.65 -26.90
C ASN A 63 -23.27 10.65 -25.75
N ASN A 64 -23.48 10.17 -24.53
CA ASN A 64 -23.84 11.01 -23.39
C ASN A 64 -22.60 11.46 -22.61
N GLU A 65 -22.67 12.65 -22.01
CA GLU A 65 -21.76 13.02 -20.92
C GLU A 65 -21.95 12.02 -19.78
N SER A 66 -20.86 11.42 -19.31
CA SER A 66 -20.92 10.41 -18.26
C SER A 66 -19.66 10.45 -17.42
N SER A 67 -19.86 10.48 -16.12
CA SER A 67 -18.77 10.44 -15.16
C SER A 67 -19.10 9.53 -13.99
N LYS A 68 -18.08 8.85 -13.50
CA LYS A 68 -18.17 7.99 -12.31
C LYS A 68 -16.95 8.17 -11.43
N THR A 69 -17.15 7.92 -10.15
CA THR A 69 -16.10 7.89 -9.14
C THR A 69 -15.97 6.46 -8.63
N GLY A 70 -14.84 5.80 -8.85
CA GLY A 70 -14.55 4.46 -8.36
C GLY A 70 -13.53 4.48 -7.23
N ILE A 71 -13.47 3.38 -6.48
CA ILE A 71 -12.38 3.08 -5.57
C ILE A 71 -11.80 1.69 -5.88
N VAL A 72 -10.48 1.60 -5.89
CA VAL A 72 -9.75 0.34 -6.02
C VAL A 72 -9.01 0.12 -4.70
N ILE A 73 -9.36 -0.96 -4.03
CA ILE A 73 -8.93 -1.27 -2.67
C ILE A 73 -8.04 -2.50 -2.72
N GLY A 74 -6.79 -2.38 -2.29
CA GLY A 74 -5.87 -3.53 -2.26
C GLY A 74 -4.91 -3.45 -1.09
N LYS A 75 -4.51 -4.58 -0.50
CA LYS A 75 -3.72 -4.63 0.74
C LYS A 75 -2.41 -3.83 0.66
N VAL A 76 -1.85 -3.41 1.81
CA VAL A 76 -0.61 -2.61 1.85
C VAL A 76 0.54 -3.35 1.17
N GLN A 77 1.21 -2.71 0.19
CA GLN A 77 2.24 -3.32 -0.66
C GLN A 77 1.79 -4.53 -1.53
N SER A 78 0.50 -4.63 -1.87
CA SER A 78 -0.01 -5.73 -2.73
C SER A 78 0.34 -5.63 -4.22
N GLY A 79 0.88 -4.50 -4.69
CA GLY A 79 1.12 -4.27 -6.14
C GLY A 79 0.06 -3.40 -6.84
N LYS A 80 -0.71 -2.59 -6.09
CA LYS A 80 -1.71 -1.64 -6.64
C LYS A 80 -1.21 -0.77 -7.80
N THR A 81 0.08 -0.41 -7.81
CA THR A 81 0.68 0.37 -8.90
C THR A 81 0.63 -0.37 -10.23
N SER A 82 1.01 -1.64 -10.24
CA SER A 82 0.92 -2.51 -11.42
C SER A 82 -0.53 -2.63 -11.90
N ASN A 83 -1.49 -2.71 -10.97
CA ASN A 83 -2.92 -2.75 -11.27
C ASN A 83 -3.42 -1.50 -11.99
N PHE A 84 -3.14 -0.29 -11.49
CA PHE A 84 -3.61 0.91 -12.17
C PHE A 84 -2.87 1.18 -13.49
N ILE A 85 -1.62 0.72 -13.63
CA ILE A 85 -0.88 0.82 -14.90
C ILE A 85 -1.52 -0.08 -15.96
N SER A 86 -1.87 -1.33 -15.61
CA SER A 86 -2.62 -2.22 -16.51
C SER A 86 -3.99 -1.64 -16.86
N LEU A 87 -4.69 -1.04 -15.89
CA LEU A 87 -5.94 -0.33 -16.13
C LEU A 87 -5.79 0.84 -17.12
N ILE A 88 -4.72 1.63 -17.06
CA ILE A 88 -4.45 2.69 -18.04
C ILE A 88 -4.23 2.08 -19.43
N GLY A 89 -3.45 1.00 -19.53
CA GLY A 89 -3.24 0.27 -20.78
C GLY A 89 -4.56 -0.21 -21.40
N LEU A 90 -5.38 -0.90 -20.61
CA LEU A 90 -6.71 -1.32 -21.02
C LEU A 90 -7.60 -0.14 -21.41
N ALA A 91 -7.59 0.95 -20.66
CA ALA A 91 -8.38 2.13 -20.99
C ALA A 91 -7.98 2.67 -22.39
N PHE A 92 -6.69 2.74 -22.70
CA PHE A 92 -6.22 3.18 -24.02
C PHE A 92 -6.59 2.24 -25.16
N ASP A 93 -6.54 0.93 -24.91
CA ASP A 93 -7.00 -0.10 -25.84
C ASP A 93 -8.52 -0.08 -26.06
N ASN A 94 -9.25 0.63 -25.19
CA ASN A 94 -10.70 0.79 -25.20
C ASN A 94 -11.10 2.27 -25.32
N ASP A 95 -10.45 3.02 -26.20
CA ASP A 95 -10.84 4.39 -26.64
C ASP A 95 -10.78 5.52 -25.61
N TYR A 96 -10.25 5.30 -24.40
CA TYR A 96 -9.72 6.41 -23.62
C TYR A 96 -8.49 6.98 -24.33
N GLN A 97 -8.33 8.30 -24.31
CA GLN A 97 -7.21 8.96 -24.99
C GLN A 97 -6.26 9.64 -24.02
N ILE A 98 -6.75 10.06 -22.86
CA ILE A 98 -5.97 10.73 -21.83
C ILE A 98 -6.08 9.96 -20.51
N ALA A 99 -4.93 9.76 -19.86
CA ALA A 99 -4.86 9.34 -18.47
C ALA A 99 -4.20 10.43 -17.63
N VAL A 100 -4.81 10.79 -16.51
CA VAL A 100 -4.24 11.70 -15.52
C VAL A 100 -3.89 10.90 -14.29
N VAL A 101 -2.64 10.94 -13.84
CA VAL A 101 -2.19 10.26 -12.61
C VAL A 101 -1.79 11.31 -11.58
N LEU A 102 -2.58 11.41 -10.52
CA LEU A 102 -2.30 12.27 -9.36
C LEU A 102 -1.53 11.43 -8.33
N GLY A 103 -0.20 11.57 -8.33
CA GLY A 103 0.70 10.87 -7.42
C GLY A 103 0.84 11.55 -6.05
N GLY A 104 1.86 11.15 -5.29
CA GLY A 104 2.13 11.72 -3.97
C GLY A 104 2.30 13.25 -3.91
N ASN A 105 2.59 13.78 -2.73
CA ASN A 105 2.72 15.22 -2.49
C ASN A 105 4.17 15.74 -2.57
N LYS A 106 5.13 14.91 -3.01
CA LYS A 106 6.56 15.24 -3.09
C LYS A 106 7.15 14.92 -4.45
N ASN A 107 8.09 15.76 -4.89
CA ASN A 107 8.80 15.62 -6.17
C ASN A 107 9.40 14.22 -6.38
N ASN A 108 10.01 13.62 -5.34
CA ASN A 108 10.64 12.30 -5.48
C ASN A 108 9.63 11.20 -5.80
N LEU A 109 8.43 11.25 -5.19
CA LEU A 109 7.35 10.32 -5.48
C LEU A 109 6.82 10.51 -6.90
N LEU A 110 6.77 11.76 -7.39
CA LEU A 110 6.46 12.04 -8.78
C LEU A 110 7.49 11.40 -9.71
N GLU A 111 8.79 11.62 -9.49
CA GLU A 111 9.84 11.04 -10.33
C GLU A 111 9.81 9.51 -10.33
N GLN A 112 9.53 8.89 -9.17
CA GLN A 112 9.34 7.44 -9.07
C GLN A 112 8.13 6.97 -9.89
N ASN A 113 6.97 7.62 -9.76
CA ASN A 113 5.78 7.25 -10.53
C ASN A 113 5.98 7.46 -12.04
N VAL A 114 6.63 8.54 -12.46
CA VAL A 114 7.02 8.77 -13.87
C VAL A 114 7.92 7.65 -14.38
N THR A 115 8.94 7.28 -13.61
CA THR A 115 9.88 6.22 -13.99
C THR A 115 9.19 4.87 -14.08
N ARG A 116 8.35 4.52 -13.09
CA ARG A 116 7.58 3.27 -13.07
C ARG A 116 6.66 3.17 -14.28
N ILE A 117 5.90 4.22 -14.58
CA ILE A 117 4.98 4.25 -15.73
C ILE A 117 5.75 4.13 -17.05
N LYS A 118 6.84 4.91 -17.23
CA LYS A 118 7.69 4.81 -18.44
C LYS A 118 8.25 3.41 -18.64
N ASN A 119 8.80 2.81 -17.57
CA ASN A 119 9.39 1.48 -17.61
C ASN A 119 8.38 0.36 -17.83
N SER A 120 7.11 0.57 -17.44
CA SER A 120 6.04 -0.42 -17.61
C SER A 120 5.47 -0.43 -19.03
N PHE A 121 5.34 0.73 -19.67
CA PHE A 121 4.83 0.78 -21.05
C PHE A 121 5.93 0.49 -22.08
N ARG A 122 7.12 1.10 -21.98
CA ARG A 122 8.21 1.01 -22.99
C ARG A 122 7.73 1.21 -24.44
N VAL A 123 6.75 2.09 -24.62
CA VAL A 123 6.13 2.40 -25.91
C VAL A 123 6.83 3.61 -26.55
N ASP A 124 6.89 3.64 -27.89
CA ASP A 124 7.45 4.77 -28.64
C ASP A 124 6.65 6.07 -28.40
N ALA A 125 7.33 7.20 -28.42
CA ALA A 125 6.69 8.50 -28.23
C ALA A 125 5.60 8.81 -29.28
N MET A 126 5.70 8.21 -30.48
CA MET A 126 4.72 8.32 -31.56
C MET A 126 3.41 7.55 -31.29
N ASP A 127 3.36 6.70 -30.27
CA ASP A 127 2.14 6.01 -29.84
C ASP A 127 1.66 6.51 -28.48
N LEU A 128 2.58 6.83 -27.56
CA LEU A 128 2.28 7.23 -26.18
C LEU A 128 3.16 8.39 -25.70
N VAL A 129 2.53 9.48 -25.28
CA VAL A 129 3.20 10.64 -24.69
C VAL A 129 3.06 10.60 -23.17
N ILE A 130 4.18 10.58 -22.45
CA ILE A 130 4.20 10.58 -20.98
C ILE A 130 4.79 11.90 -20.49
N LEU A 131 3.93 12.74 -19.92
CA LEU A 131 4.24 14.09 -19.46
C LEU A 131 4.25 14.16 -17.93
N ASP A 132 5.18 14.91 -17.38
CA ASP A 132 5.19 15.26 -15.96
C ASP A 132 5.05 16.77 -15.76
N THR A 133 4.24 17.14 -14.76
CA THR A 133 3.92 18.55 -14.50
C THR A 133 5.10 19.41 -14.06
N ASN A 134 6.24 18.81 -13.68
CA ASN A 134 7.46 19.53 -13.27
C ASN A 134 8.38 19.84 -14.46
N LYS A 135 8.53 18.92 -15.42
CA LYS A 135 9.51 19.01 -16.51
C LYS A 135 8.89 19.41 -17.85
N ASN A 136 7.58 19.26 -18.02
CA ASN A 136 6.90 19.51 -19.30
C ASN A 136 5.96 20.72 -19.24
N ASP A 137 6.41 21.86 -18.67
CA ASP A 137 5.59 23.08 -18.56
C ASP A 137 5.11 23.61 -19.91
N ASP A 138 6.01 23.71 -20.87
CA ASP A 138 5.71 24.26 -22.18
C ASP A 138 4.79 23.37 -23.03
N VAL A 139 4.69 22.07 -22.69
CA VAL A 139 3.94 21.06 -23.46
C VAL A 139 2.56 20.78 -22.88
N ILE A 140 2.35 20.97 -21.57
CA ILE A 140 1.06 20.71 -20.92
C ILE A 140 0.14 21.91 -21.13
N ASN A 141 -0.39 22.03 -22.34
CA ASN A 141 -1.34 23.06 -22.75
C ASN A 141 -2.31 22.52 -23.80
N ALA A 142 -3.44 23.21 -24.01
CA ALA A 142 -4.50 22.72 -24.91
C ALA A 142 -4.07 22.54 -26.37
N ASN A 143 -3.11 23.33 -26.87
CA ASN A 143 -2.69 23.26 -28.28
C ASN A 143 -1.88 22.00 -28.55
N GLU A 144 -0.83 21.76 -27.74
CA GLU A 144 0.05 20.59 -27.89
C GLU A 144 -0.71 19.28 -27.63
N ILE A 145 -1.54 19.24 -26.58
CA ILE A 145 -2.37 18.07 -26.27
C ILE A 145 -3.34 17.77 -27.43
N SER A 146 -3.96 18.80 -28.02
CA SER A 146 -4.81 18.61 -29.20
C SER A 146 -4.04 18.06 -30.39
N GLU A 147 -2.78 18.49 -30.58
CA GLU A 147 -1.95 18.04 -31.70
C GLU A 147 -1.55 16.57 -31.54
N PHE A 148 -1.16 16.14 -30.34
CA PHE A 148 -0.91 14.72 -30.06
C PHE A 148 -2.13 13.85 -30.32
N ILE A 149 -3.33 14.29 -29.91
CA ILE A 149 -4.57 13.54 -30.15
C ILE A 149 -4.88 13.44 -31.66
N LYS A 150 -4.65 14.49 -32.45
CA LYS A 150 -4.82 14.43 -33.92
C LYS A 150 -3.86 13.44 -34.57
N GLN A 151 -2.68 13.26 -34.00
CA GLN A 151 -1.69 12.27 -34.42
C GLN A 151 -2.02 10.85 -33.94
N ASN A 152 -3.20 10.64 -33.33
CA ASN A 152 -3.64 9.37 -32.75
C ASN A 152 -2.74 8.87 -31.59
N ARG A 153 -2.09 9.80 -30.88
CA ARG A 153 -1.22 9.48 -29.74
C ARG A 153 -2.02 9.47 -28.45
N LYS A 154 -1.78 8.46 -27.60
CA LYS A 154 -2.32 8.43 -26.24
C LYS A 154 -1.46 9.29 -25.31
N ILE A 155 -2.04 9.81 -24.23
CA ILE A 155 -1.36 10.76 -23.36
C ILE A 155 -1.54 10.37 -21.90
N ILE A 156 -0.44 10.25 -21.17
CA ILE A 156 -0.42 10.15 -19.71
C ILE A 156 0.15 11.45 -19.14
N ILE A 157 -0.58 12.13 -18.28
CA ILE A 157 -0.13 13.32 -17.58
C ILE A 157 -0.02 13.02 -16.08
N ILE A 158 1.19 13.16 -15.54
CA ILE A 158 1.51 12.79 -14.16
C ILE A 158 1.73 14.07 -13.33
N GLY A 159 0.90 14.24 -12.30
CA GLY A 159 0.87 15.42 -11.45
C GLY A 159 1.09 15.10 -9.98
N LEU A 160 1.67 16.05 -9.24
CA LEU A 160 1.63 16.01 -7.77
C LEU A 160 0.23 16.33 -7.26
N LYS A 161 -0.14 15.78 -6.10
CA LYS A 161 -1.30 16.24 -5.31
C LYS A 161 -1.05 17.61 -4.68
N HIS A 162 -0.97 18.63 -5.54
CA HIS A 162 -0.76 20.01 -5.16
C HIS A 162 -1.53 20.90 -6.15
N GLN A 163 -2.19 21.94 -5.62
CA GLN A 163 -3.10 22.80 -6.37
C GLN A 163 -2.53 23.23 -7.73
N LYS A 164 -1.32 23.84 -7.74
CA LYS A 164 -0.66 24.32 -8.97
C LYS A 164 -0.59 23.25 -10.08
N HIS A 165 -0.31 22.01 -9.72
CA HIS A 165 -0.14 20.92 -10.70
C HIS A 165 -1.48 20.44 -11.23
N ILE A 166 -2.48 20.34 -10.35
CA ILE A 166 -3.84 19.92 -10.70
C ILE A 166 -4.52 21.00 -11.55
N ASP A 167 -4.40 22.28 -11.18
CA ASP A 167 -4.96 23.40 -11.93
C ASP A 167 -4.36 23.50 -13.33
N LYS A 168 -3.04 23.31 -13.46
CA LYS A 168 -2.36 23.25 -14.75
C LYS A 168 -2.90 22.16 -15.67
N ILE A 169 -3.19 20.97 -15.13
CA ILE A 169 -3.82 19.88 -15.89
C ILE A 169 -5.27 20.25 -16.24
N SER A 170 -5.99 20.81 -15.28
CA SER A 170 -7.38 21.26 -15.42
C SER A 170 -7.55 22.32 -16.52
N ASP A 171 -6.56 23.19 -16.72
CA ASP A 171 -6.61 24.27 -17.71
C ASP A 171 -6.59 23.78 -19.17
N ILE A 172 -6.05 22.58 -19.43
CA ILE A 172 -6.11 21.92 -20.73
C ILE A 172 -7.57 21.73 -21.18
N PHE A 173 -8.44 21.36 -20.24
CA PHE A 173 -9.85 21.06 -20.47
C PHE A 173 -10.76 22.29 -20.51
N ASN A 174 -10.21 23.51 -20.42
CA ASN A 174 -10.95 24.72 -20.80
C ASN A 174 -11.27 24.74 -22.30
N ASN A 175 -10.49 24.00 -23.10
CA ASN A 175 -10.80 23.75 -24.50
C ASN A 175 -11.99 22.78 -24.62
N TYR A 176 -13.07 23.21 -25.27
CA TYR A 176 -14.30 22.43 -25.42
C TYR A 176 -14.12 21.09 -26.15
N LYS A 177 -13.18 20.99 -27.10
CA LYS A 177 -12.91 19.71 -27.77
C LYS A 177 -12.24 18.74 -26.82
N LEU A 178 -11.27 19.20 -26.05
CA LEU A 178 -10.54 18.39 -25.07
C LEU A 178 -11.43 17.99 -23.88
N SER A 179 -12.37 18.83 -23.45
CA SER A 179 -13.30 18.47 -22.36
C SER A 179 -14.20 17.29 -22.69
N MET A 180 -14.43 17.00 -23.98
CA MET A 180 -15.23 15.87 -24.45
C MET A 180 -14.41 14.59 -24.65
N ILE A 181 -13.09 14.66 -24.54
CA ILE A 181 -12.20 13.51 -24.73
C ILE A 181 -12.28 12.58 -23.52
N PRO A 182 -12.60 11.28 -23.70
CA PRO A 182 -12.66 10.33 -22.61
C PRO A 182 -11.34 10.25 -21.85
N THR A 183 -11.39 10.54 -20.55
CA THR A 183 -10.22 10.66 -19.69
C THR A 183 -10.36 9.77 -18.46
N ILE A 184 -9.34 8.96 -18.16
CA ILE A 184 -9.26 8.23 -16.90
C ILE A 184 -8.37 9.01 -15.92
N ILE A 185 -8.83 9.17 -14.69
CA ILE A 185 -8.11 9.92 -13.65
C ILE A 185 -7.81 8.96 -12.50
N ILE A 186 -6.53 8.72 -12.23
CA ILE A 186 -6.05 7.88 -11.15
C ILE A 186 -5.58 8.77 -10.00
N ASP A 187 -6.18 8.58 -8.82
CA ASP A 187 -5.79 9.18 -7.56
C ASP A 187 -5.06 8.15 -6.69
N ASP A 188 -3.74 8.09 -6.81
CA ASP A 188 -2.88 7.11 -6.13
C ASP A 188 -2.70 7.49 -4.65
N GLU A 189 -2.85 6.53 -3.72
CA GLU A 189 -2.99 6.79 -2.28
C GLU A 189 -4.17 7.76 -2.00
N GLY A 190 -5.33 7.44 -2.57
CA GLY A 190 -6.49 8.34 -2.60
C GLY A 190 -7.18 8.60 -1.25
N ASP A 191 -6.74 7.95 -0.18
CA ASP A 191 -7.07 8.34 1.19
C ASP A 191 -6.26 9.58 1.63
N GLN A 192 -5.20 9.94 0.90
CA GLN A 192 -4.33 11.08 1.19
C GLN A 192 -4.61 12.30 0.29
N ALA A 193 -4.68 13.46 0.95
CA ALA A 193 -4.69 14.83 0.41
C ALA A 193 -5.93 15.25 -0.40
N THR A 194 -6.49 14.39 -1.26
CA THR A 194 -7.62 14.73 -2.14
C THR A 194 -8.93 14.92 -1.40
N LEU A 195 -9.17 14.18 -0.30
CA LEU A 195 -10.37 14.32 0.52
C LEU A 195 -10.48 15.69 1.24
N ASN A 196 -11.70 16.17 1.44
CA ASN A 196 -11.96 17.50 2.02
C ASN A 196 -11.66 17.56 3.53
N THR A 197 -10.47 18.05 3.88
CA THR A 197 -10.02 18.23 5.27
C THR A 197 -10.65 19.42 6.00
N LYS A 198 -11.51 20.21 5.34
CA LYS A 198 -12.20 21.37 5.92
C LYS A 198 -13.72 21.21 6.01
N LYS A 199 -14.26 20.01 5.74
CA LYS A 199 -15.72 19.71 5.79
C LYS A 199 -16.40 20.16 7.08
N TYR A 200 -15.71 20.02 8.22
CA TYR A 200 -16.21 20.40 9.54
C TYR A 200 -15.61 21.69 10.10
N SER A 201 -15.00 22.53 9.25
CA SER A 201 -14.48 23.83 9.68
C SER A 201 -15.63 24.79 10.01
N LYS A 202 -15.34 25.84 10.81
CA LYS A 202 -16.35 26.86 11.17
C LYS A 202 -16.93 27.58 9.94
N ASP A 203 -16.14 27.66 8.87
CA ASP A 203 -16.56 28.20 7.59
C ASP A 203 -17.06 27.08 6.68
N LYS A 204 -18.38 26.88 6.66
CA LYS A 204 -19.04 25.82 5.88
C LYS A 204 -18.84 25.96 4.36
N LYS A 205 -18.42 27.12 3.85
CA LYS A 205 -18.13 27.33 2.42
C LYS A 205 -16.70 26.98 2.04
N LYS A 206 -15.80 26.79 3.02
CA LYS A 206 -14.38 26.62 2.76
C LYS A 206 -14.03 25.16 2.55
N MET A 207 -13.53 24.84 1.35
CA MET A 207 -12.98 23.52 1.02
C MET A 207 -11.45 23.50 1.24
N SER A 208 -10.88 22.30 1.35
CA SER A 208 -9.43 22.15 1.23
C SER A 208 -9.00 22.45 -0.20
N THR A 209 -7.85 23.10 -0.35
CA THR A 209 -7.40 23.64 -1.64
C THR A 209 -7.18 22.55 -2.69
N ILE A 210 -6.65 21.40 -2.27
CA ILE A 210 -6.43 20.25 -3.16
C ILE A 210 -7.77 19.63 -3.58
N TYR A 211 -8.72 19.48 -2.66
CA TYR A 211 -10.06 18.97 -2.97
C TYR A 211 -10.76 19.84 -4.00
N GLU A 212 -10.72 21.17 -3.83
CA GLU A 212 -11.29 22.13 -4.77
C GLU A 212 -10.65 22.02 -6.17
N ALA A 213 -9.33 21.90 -6.25
CA ALA A 213 -8.62 21.71 -7.52
C ALA A 213 -9.04 20.40 -8.23
N VAL A 214 -9.20 19.30 -7.47
CA VAL A 214 -9.69 18.02 -8.03
C VAL A 214 -11.13 18.12 -8.52
N LEU A 215 -12.01 18.78 -7.76
CA LEU A 215 -13.39 19.02 -8.21
C LEU A 215 -13.42 19.86 -9.49
N ASN A 216 -12.59 20.89 -9.58
CA ASN A 216 -12.48 21.72 -10.79
C ASN A 216 -12.03 20.89 -11.99
N LEU A 217 -11.01 20.04 -11.81
CA LEU A 217 -10.56 19.11 -12.85
C LEU A 217 -11.70 18.19 -13.31
N LYS A 218 -12.39 17.53 -12.39
CA LYS A 218 -13.53 16.64 -12.71
C LYS A 218 -14.65 17.39 -13.45
N ASN A 219 -15.01 18.58 -12.99
CA ASN A 219 -16.11 19.36 -13.56
C ASN A 219 -15.82 19.85 -14.99
N ARG A 220 -14.54 20.05 -15.35
CA ARG A 220 -14.13 20.46 -16.70
C ARG A 220 -14.11 19.31 -17.70
N ILE A 221 -14.04 18.06 -17.24
CA ILE A 221 -14.01 16.88 -18.12
C ILE A 221 -15.40 16.24 -18.18
N LYS A 222 -16.02 16.22 -19.36
CA LYS A 222 -17.40 15.76 -19.57
C LYS A 222 -17.55 14.24 -19.60
N LYS A 223 -16.46 13.53 -19.93
CA LYS A 223 -16.40 12.07 -19.98
C LYS A 223 -15.20 11.58 -19.19
N HIS A 224 -15.41 11.17 -17.94
CA HIS A 224 -14.31 10.73 -17.10
C HIS A 224 -14.65 9.63 -16.09
N CYS A 225 -13.67 8.79 -15.79
CA CYS A 225 -13.69 7.90 -14.63
C CYS A 225 -12.63 8.37 -13.65
N PHE A 226 -13.03 8.80 -12.45
CA PHE A 226 -12.10 9.13 -11.36
C PHE A 226 -11.95 7.93 -10.45
N ILE A 227 -10.74 7.41 -10.29
CA ILE A 227 -10.48 6.15 -9.58
C ILE A 227 -9.50 6.42 -8.46
N SER A 228 -9.98 6.28 -7.24
CA SER A 228 -9.18 6.37 -6.02
C SER A 228 -8.52 5.03 -5.74
N VAL A 229 -7.19 4.95 -5.76
CA VAL A 229 -6.45 3.71 -5.50
C VAL A 229 -5.85 3.81 -4.10
N THR A 230 -6.19 2.90 -3.20
CA THR A 230 -5.67 2.95 -1.81
C THR A 230 -5.60 1.58 -1.15
N ALA A 231 -4.72 1.47 -0.15
CA ALA A 231 -4.71 0.35 0.78
C ALA A 231 -5.64 0.53 1.97
N THR A 232 -5.94 1.77 2.30
CA THR A 232 -6.60 2.15 3.55
C THR A 232 -7.82 2.99 3.20
N PRO A 233 -8.93 2.35 2.74
CA PRO A 233 -10.08 3.03 2.14
C PRO A 233 -11.03 3.65 3.16
N GLN A 234 -10.74 3.54 4.47
CA GLN A 234 -11.64 3.99 5.54
C GLN A 234 -12.04 5.45 5.37
N ALA A 235 -11.08 6.30 4.98
CA ALA A 235 -11.35 7.71 4.73
C ALA A 235 -12.30 7.94 3.54
N ASN A 236 -12.17 7.15 2.48
CA ASN A 236 -12.95 7.27 1.25
C ASN A 236 -14.37 6.69 1.39
N ILE A 237 -14.55 5.69 2.24
CA ILE A 237 -15.85 5.04 2.47
C ILE A 237 -16.66 5.79 3.54
N LEU A 238 -16.00 6.39 4.55
CA LEU A 238 -16.67 7.10 5.66
C LEU A 238 -17.09 8.55 5.35
N ILE A 239 -16.66 9.13 4.22
CA ILE A 239 -17.12 10.47 3.80
C ILE A 239 -18.57 10.43 3.33
N ASP A 240 -19.39 11.42 3.67
CA ASP A 240 -20.78 11.63 3.20
C ASP A 240 -21.06 11.09 1.77
N THR A 241 -22.11 10.28 1.58
CA THR A 241 -22.45 9.67 0.27
C THR A 241 -22.76 10.71 -0.81
N LEU A 242 -23.14 11.94 -0.41
CA LEU A 242 -23.38 13.07 -1.30
C LEU A 242 -22.09 13.79 -1.71
N ASP A 243 -20.95 13.46 -1.11
CA ASP A 243 -19.65 14.01 -1.49
C ASP A 243 -19.28 13.52 -2.91
N LEU A 244 -18.76 14.44 -3.73
CA LEU A 244 -18.42 14.15 -5.14
C LEU A 244 -17.21 13.22 -5.29
N LEU A 245 -16.47 12.97 -4.21
CA LEU A 245 -15.43 11.94 -4.15
C LEU A 245 -15.89 10.65 -3.46
N SER A 246 -17.15 10.57 -3.00
CA SER A 246 -17.73 9.31 -2.52
C SER A 246 -17.82 8.33 -3.69
N PRO A 247 -17.24 7.11 -3.59
CA PRO A 247 -17.25 6.16 -4.69
C PRO A 247 -18.68 5.70 -5.05
N ASP A 248 -18.97 5.65 -6.34
CA ASP A 248 -20.15 5.04 -6.96
C ASP A 248 -20.01 3.51 -7.05
N PHE A 249 -18.78 3.01 -7.18
CA PHE A 249 -18.43 1.59 -7.20
C PHE A 249 -17.08 1.36 -6.50
N GLY A 250 -16.81 0.13 -6.09
CA GLY A 250 -15.53 -0.28 -5.52
C GLY A 250 -15.11 -1.65 -6.02
N VAL A 251 -13.82 -1.85 -6.24
CA VAL A 251 -13.22 -3.12 -6.67
C VAL A 251 -12.14 -3.52 -5.68
N LEU A 252 -12.20 -4.75 -5.18
CA LEU A 252 -11.19 -5.35 -4.33
C LEU A 252 -10.09 -5.98 -5.20
N VAL A 253 -8.84 -5.64 -4.92
CA VAL A 253 -7.66 -6.15 -5.63
C VAL A 253 -6.88 -7.04 -4.68
N TYR A 254 -7.07 -8.34 -4.86
CA TYR A 254 -6.38 -9.35 -4.08
C TYR A 254 -4.89 -9.39 -4.47
N PRO A 255 -3.98 -9.49 -3.48
CA PRO A 255 -2.58 -9.75 -3.77
C PRO A 255 -2.38 -11.06 -4.54
N GLY A 256 -1.33 -11.14 -5.35
CA GLY A 256 -0.93 -12.40 -6.00
C GLY A 256 -0.28 -13.37 -5.03
N THR A 257 0.04 -14.56 -5.54
CA THR A 257 0.75 -15.63 -4.80
C THR A 257 2.06 -15.11 -4.21
N GLY A 258 2.35 -15.52 -2.97
CA GLY A 258 3.57 -15.17 -2.25
C GLY A 258 3.56 -13.85 -1.47
N TYR A 259 2.44 -13.11 -1.50
CA TYR A 259 2.25 -11.92 -0.66
C TYR A 259 2.07 -12.29 0.82
N CYS A 260 2.71 -11.52 1.70
CA CYS A 260 2.60 -11.65 3.15
C CYS A 260 2.29 -10.27 3.76
N GLY A 261 1.13 -10.12 4.39
CA GLY A 261 0.58 -8.89 4.94
C GLY A 261 0.06 -9.05 6.37
N LEU A 262 -1.08 -8.41 6.66
CA LEU A 262 -1.69 -8.40 8.00
C LEU A 262 -2.04 -9.80 8.50
N SER A 263 -2.64 -10.65 7.66
CA SER A 263 -3.05 -12.02 8.00
C SER A 263 -1.86 -12.87 8.43
N GLU A 264 -0.76 -12.84 7.68
CA GLU A 264 0.40 -13.69 7.95
C GLU A 264 1.17 -13.21 9.18
N PHE A 265 1.37 -11.90 9.33
CA PHE A 265 2.16 -11.34 10.43
C PHE A 265 1.38 -11.15 11.74
N HIS A 266 0.07 -10.85 11.65
CA HIS A 266 -0.74 -10.41 12.79
C HIS A 266 -2.02 -11.23 13.02
N GLY A 267 -2.23 -12.30 12.26
CA GLY A 267 -3.24 -13.34 12.53
C GLY A 267 -2.80 -14.33 13.63
N ASP A 268 -3.22 -15.59 13.51
CA ASP A 268 -3.11 -16.58 14.59
C ASP A 268 -1.67 -16.90 15.02
N ASN A 269 -0.71 -16.80 14.10
CA ASN A 269 0.70 -17.14 14.34
C ASN A 269 1.57 -15.91 14.65
N GLN A 270 0.96 -14.80 15.09
CA GLN A 270 1.66 -13.52 15.30
C GLN A 270 2.93 -13.64 16.16
N ASP A 271 2.94 -14.48 17.20
CA ASP A 271 4.10 -14.62 18.11
C ASP A 271 5.36 -15.21 17.45
N LYS A 272 5.21 -15.90 16.31
CA LYS A 272 6.35 -16.36 15.52
C LYS A 272 7.12 -15.18 14.93
N TYR A 273 6.39 -14.17 14.46
CA TYR A 273 6.98 -13.05 13.70
C TYR A 273 7.18 -11.80 14.56
N ILE A 274 6.25 -11.49 15.47
CA ILE A 274 6.26 -10.28 16.28
C ILE A 274 6.92 -10.56 17.63
N LYS A 275 8.06 -9.92 17.88
CA LYS A 275 8.86 -10.07 19.11
C LYS A 275 8.68 -8.82 19.96
N VAL A 276 8.05 -9.00 21.12
CA VAL A 276 7.75 -7.89 22.04
C VAL A 276 9.01 -7.49 22.80
N ILE A 277 9.32 -6.20 22.77
CA ILE A 277 10.41 -5.58 23.52
C ILE A 277 9.96 -5.46 25.00
N PRO A 278 10.76 -5.92 25.97
CA PRO A 278 10.43 -5.83 27.39
C PRO A 278 10.18 -4.38 27.83
N GLU A 279 9.16 -4.16 28.66
CA GLU A 279 8.78 -2.81 29.11
C GLU A 279 9.78 -2.17 30.07
N ASP A 280 10.55 -2.99 30.79
CA ASP A 280 11.61 -2.58 31.71
C ASP A 280 12.93 -2.23 30.99
N GLU A 281 13.02 -2.52 29.69
CA GLU A 281 14.20 -2.23 28.89
C GLU A 281 14.29 -0.73 28.55
N ILE A 282 15.47 -0.15 28.75
CA ILE A 282 15.71 1.26 28.40
C ILE A 282 15.61 1.42 26.88
N SER A 283 14.72 2.31 26.45
CA SER A 283 14.52 2.64 25.03
C SER A 283 15.85 2.93 24.32
N LEU A 284 15.97 2.46 23.07
CA LEU A 284 17.11 2.72 22.19
C LEU A 284 17.45 4.22 22.06
N LEU A 285 16.44 5.09 22.20
CA LEU A 285 16.64 6.54 22.16
C LEU A 285 17.35 7.07 23.41
N ASP A 286 16.99 6.56 24.58
CA ASP A 286 17.40 7.09 25.89
C ASP A 286 18.64 6.37 26.45
N SER A 287 18.90 5.15 26.02
CA SER A 287 20.06 4.36 26.45
C SER A 287 21.40 5.00 26.03
N PRO A 288 22.44 5.00 26.87
CA PRO A 288 23.78 5.43 26.47
C PRO A 288 24.42 4.48 25.44
N GLY A 289 24.07 3.18 25.49
CA GLY A 289 24.45 2.16 24.51
C GLY A 289 23.25 1.68 23.68
N ILE A 290 23.31 0.46 23.16
CA ILE A 290 22.15 -0.20 22.59
C ILE A 290 21.53 -1.21 23.59
N PRO A 291 20.20 -1.32 23.65
CA PRO A 291 19.52 -2.29 24.51
C PRO A 291 19.68 -3.74 24.01
N ASN A 292 19.34 -4.72 24.85
CA ASN A 292 19.46 -6.14 24.53
C ASN A 292 18.57 -6.54 23.34
N SER A 293 17.34 -6.03 23.26
CA SER A 293 16.46 -6.28 22.10
C SER A 293 17.06 -5.85 20.76
N VAL A 294 17.94 -4.83 20.76
CA VAL A 294 18.64 -4.39 19.55
C VAL A 294 19.79 -5.34 19.20
N TYR A 295 20.51 -5.87 20.19
CA TYR A 295 21.47 -6.96 19.97
C TYR A 295 20.77 -8.20 19.40
N GLU A 296 19.60 -8.56 19.93
CA GLU A 296 18.80 -9.67 19.43
C GLU A 296 18.32 -9.45 18.00
N ALA A 297 17.84 -8.25 17.66
CA ALA A 297 17.43 -7.90 16.31
C ALA A 297 18.59 -7.96 15.30
N LEU A 298 19.78 -7.46 15.67
CA LEU A 298 20.98 -7.55 14.85
C LEU A 298 21.46 -9.00 14.67
N ALA A 299 21.44 -9.81 15.73
CA ALA A 299 21.81 -11.22 15.63
C ALA A 299 20.81 -12.00 14.76
N ALA A 300 19.51 -11.77 14.96
CA ALA A 300 18.46 -12.36 14.14
C ALA A 300 18.59 -11.98 12.66
N PHE A 301 18.99 -10.74 12.36
CA PHE A 301 19.28 -10.27 11.01
C PHE A 301 20.42 -11.06 10.36
N PHE A 302 21.60 -11.13 10.99
CA PHE A 302 22.74 -11.84 10.40
C PHE A 302 22.54 -13.35 10.31
N VAL A 303 21.91 -13.97 11.32
CA VAL A 303 21.53 -15.39 11.28
C VAL A 303 20.58 -15.64 10.12
N SER A 304 19.53 -14.82 9.97
CA SER A 304 18.57 -14.99 8.89
C SER A 304 19.17 -14.82 7.50
N ASN A 305 20.17 -13.93 7.35
CA ASN A 305 20.93 -13.77 6.11
C ASN A 305 21.76 -15.02 5.80
N GLY A 306 22.45 -15.57 6.81
CA GLY A 306 23.20 -16.81 6.68
C GLY A 306 22.32 -17.97 6.23
N VAL A 307 21.10 -18.06 6.78
CA VAL A 307 20.10 -19.07 6.39
C VAL A 307 19.66 -18.92 4.94
N ARG A 308 19.38 -17.68 4.48
CA ARG A 308 19.03 -17.45 3.06
C ARG A 308 20.16 -17.86 2.13
N LYS A 309 21.40 -17.47 2.43
CA LYS A 309 22.57 -17.87 1.64
C LYS A 309 22.76 -19.39 1.60
N TYR A 310 22.59 -20.06 2.74
CA TYR A 310 22.62 -21.52 2.81
C TYR A 310 21.55 -22.18 1.92
N ARG A 311 20.36 -21.57 1.82
CA ARG A 311 19.28 -22.00 0.92
C ARG A 311 19.51 -21.62 -0.55
N GLY A 312 20.65 -21.00 -0.89
CA GLY A 312 20.98 -20.57 -2.24
C GLY A 312 20.48 -19.17 -2.62
N ASP A 313 19.87 -18.43 -1.68
CA ASP A 313 19.38 -17.08 -1.91
C ASP A 313 20.41 -16.03 -1.46
N PHE A 314 21.09 -15.44 -2.45
CA PHE A 314 22.07 -14.36 -2.29
C PHE A 314 21.50 -12.99 -2.64
N GLY A 315 20.17 -12.84 -2.59
CA GLY A 315 19.45 -11.61 -2.88
C GLY A 315 19.72 -10.50 -1.85
N ASN A 316 18.97 -9.41 -1.98
CA ASN A 316 19.05 -8.32 -0.99
C ASN A 316 18.52 -8.81 0.37
N HIS A 317 19.15 -8.36 1.44
CA HIS A 317 18.79 -8.64 2.82
C HIS A 317 18.88 -7.36 3.65
N ALA A 318 17.76 -6.94 4.25
CA ALA A 318 17.65 -5.63 4.86
C ALA A 318 17.05 -5.65 6.27
N LEU A 319 17.52 -4.74 7.12
CA LEU A 319 17.00 -4.46 8.46
C LEU A 319 16.58 -2.99 8.55
N LEU A 320 15.38 -2.73 9.05
CA LEU A 320 14.84 -1.37 9.22
C LEU A 320 14.66 -1.03 10.70
N PHE A 321 15.28 0.06 11.15
CA PHE A 321 15.00 0.69 12.43
C PHE A 321 14.10 1.90 12.27
N HIS A 322 12.97 1.88 12.97
CA HIS A 322 12.03 2.97 13.07
C HIS A 322 11.89 3.48 14.53
N PRO A 323 12.83 4.30 15.01
CA PRO A 323 12.87 4.69 16.42
C PRO A 323 12.05 5.95 16.74
N SER A 324 11.97 6.94 15.83
CA SER A 324 11.34 8.25 16.10
C SER A 324 10.88 8.94 14.81
N GLN A 325 10.38 10.18 14.94
CA GLN A 325 10.14 11.12 13.85
C GLN A 325 11.27 12.14 13.69
N ARG A 326 12.09 12.35 14.71
CA ARG A 326 13.08 13.44 14.73
C ARG A 326 14.36 12.99 14.04
N LYS A 327 14.84 13.79 13.08
CA LYS A 327 16.11 13.53 12.38
C LYS A 327 17.32 13.40 13.32
N VAL A 328 17.32 14.15 14.42
CA VAL A 328 18.37 14.11 15.46
C VAL A 328 18.43 12.73 16.12
N ASP A 329 17.27 12.17 16.45
CA ASP A 329 17.17 10.83 17.05
C ASP A 329 17.74 9.78 16.09
N HIS A 330 17.43 9.89 14.79
CA HIS A 330 17.94 8.96 13.78
C HIS A 330 19.47 8.99 13.69
N ALA A 331 20.08 10.19 13.70
CA ALA A 331 21.53 10.32 13.66
C ALA A 331 22.21 9.69 14.89
N SER A 332 21.62 9.86 16.08
CA SER A 332 22.09 9.21 17.31
C SER A 332 22.02 7.68 17.20
N VAL A 333 20.91 7.14 16.70
CA VAL A 333 20.73 5.69 16.51
C VAL A 333 21.70 5.13 15.46
N VAL A 334 21.94 5.83 14.36
CA VAL A 334 22.94 5.43 13.35
C VAL A 334 24.32 5.29 13.98
N ALA A 335 24.77 6.27 14.77
CA ALA A 335 26.06 6.21 15.44
C ALA A 335 26.18 5.01 16.38
N LYS A 336 25.13 4.76 17.21
CA LYS A 336 25.07 3.61 18.12
C LYS A 336 25.16 2.27 17.37
N LEU A 337 24.38 2.11 16.30
CA LEU A 337 24.36 0.88 15.50
C LEU A 337 25.66 0.68 14.73
N GLN A 338 26.21 1.75 14.15
CA GLN A 338 27.45 1.69 13.38
C GLN A 338 28.62 1.16 14.25
N ASN A 339 28.75 1.65 15.48
CA ASN A 339 29.77 1.19 16.42
C ASN A 339 29.65 -0.32 16.71
N VAL A 340 28.43 -0.82 16.85
CA VAL A 340 28.19 -2.26 17.13
C VAL A 340 28.49 -3.10 15.90
N VAL A 341 28.03 -2.67 14.72
CA VAL A 341 28.29 -3.38 13.46
C VAL A 341 29.79 -3.43 13.16
N GLU A 342 30.53 -2.33 13.35
CA GLU A 342 31.99 -2.31 13.18
C GLU A 342 32.71 -3.22 14.18
N SER A 343 32.27 -3.23 15.45
CA SER A 343 32.79 -4.16 16.44
C SER A 343 32.53 -5.62 16.06
N TRP A 344 31.34 -5.92 15.53
CA TRP A 344 30.97 -7.27 15.09
C TRP A 344 31.74 -7.70 13.84
N LYS A 345 32.00 -6.78 12.90
CA LYS A 345 32.88 -7.03 11.75
C LYS A 345 34.29 -7.41 12.19
N HIS A 346 34.90 -6.63 13.08
CA HIS A 346 36.22 -6.96 13.61
C HIS A 346 36.25 -8.33 14.30
N LYS A 347 35.21 -8.66 15.08
CA LYS A 347 35.08 -9.98 15.72
C LYS A 347 34.87 -11.11 14.71
N ALA A 348 34.21 -10.84 13.59
CA ALA A 348 34.01 -11.82 12.52
C ALA A 348 35.28 -12.03 11.67
N ASP A 349 36.09 -10.99 11.48
CA ASP A 349 37.39 -11.09 10.82
C ASP A 349 38.40 -11.89 11.67
N CYS A 350 38.35 -11.73 12.99
CA CYS A 350 39.18 -12.47 13.94
C CYS A 350 38.38 -13.57 14.66
N TYR A 351 37.67 -14.43 13.94
CA TYR A 351 36.76 -15.42 14.56
C TYR A 351 37.46 -16.48 15.43
N GLU A 352 38.78 -16.67 15.27
CA GLU A 352 39.61 -17.53 16.13
C GLU A 352 39.96 -16.87 17.48
N ASP A 353 39.75 -15.56 17.62
CA ASP A 353 40.02 -14.80 18.85
C ASP A 353 38.93 -15.04 19.91
N ILE A 354 39.31 -15.01 21.20
CA ILE A 354 38.38 -15.11 22.33
C ILE A 354 37.28 -14.03 22.30
N ALA A 355 37.56 -12.87 21.67
CA ALA A 355 36.59 -11.80 21.45
C ALA A 355 35.36 -12.26 20.65
N TYR A 356 35.51 -13.24 19.75
CA TYR A 356 34.42 -13.82 18.97
C TYR A 356 33.36 -14.50 19.85
N GLN A 357 33.74 -15.08 20.99
CA GLN A 357 32.81 -15.77 21.88
C GLN A 357 31.66 -14.88 22.36
N SER A 358 31.92 -13.57 22.52
CA SER A 358 30.88 -12.60 22.84
C SER A 358 29.83 -12.46 21.72
N LEU A 359 30.27 -12.46 20.46
CA LEU A 359 29.40 -12.41 19.28
C LEU A 359 28.69 -13.75 19.07
N LYS A 360 29.42 -14.88 19.14
CA LYS A 360 28.87 -16.23 18.96
C LYS A 360 27.69 -16.49 19.88
N ARG A 361 27.73 -16.04 21.14
CA ARG A 361 26.59 -16.15 22.08
C ARG A 361 25.31 -15.49 21.56
N HIS A 362 25.40 -14.30 20.98
CA HIS A 362 24.21 -13.64 20.40
C HIS A 362 23.71 -14.39 19.16
N LEU A 363 24.61 -14.86 18.29
CA LEU A 363 24.26 -15.58 17.07
C LEU A 363 23.62 -16.94 17.36
N VAL A 364 24.18 -17.71 18.29
CA VAL A 364 23.61 -19.01 18.73
C VAL A 364 22.25 -18.80 19.40
N SER A 365 22.10 -17.75 20.22
CA SER A 365 20.81 -17.40 20.82
C SER A 365 19.75 -17.14 19.75
N ALA A 366 20.08 -16.34 18.73
CA ALA A 366 19.17 -16.07 17.60
C ALA A 366 18.85 -17.34 16.78
N HIS A 367 19.84 -18.19 16.50
CA HIS A 367 19.64 -19.49 15.84
C HIS A 367 18.65 -20.37 16.60
N ASN A 368 18.84 -20.52 17.92
CA ASN A 368 17.96 -21.30 18.77
C ASN A 368 16.53 -20.73 18.80
N LYS A 369 16.36 -19.40 18.81
CA LYS A 369 15.05 -18.75 18.74
C LYS A 369 14.33 -19.05 17.42
N TYR A 370 15.03 -18.99 16.29
CA TYR A 370 14.43 -19.40 15.01
C TYR A 370 14.05 -20.88 15.01
N LYS A 371 14.89 -21.75 15.58
CA LYS A 371 14.58 -23.18 15.72
C LYS A 371 13.33 -23.41 16.59
N SER A 372 13.18 -22.69 17.70
CA SER A 372 11.98 -22.78 18.55
C SER A 372 10.72 -22.24 17.88
N ASP A 373 10.86 -21.25 17.00
CA ASP A 373 9.76 -20.72 16.19
C ASP A 373 9.34 -21.68 15.04
N GLY A 374 10.02 -22.82 14.89
CA GLY A 374 9.71 -23.85 13.89
C GLY A 374 10.40 -23.67 12.54
N VAL A 375 11.42 -22.81 12.44
CA VAL A 375 12.19 -22.61 11.21
C VAL A 375 13.06 -23.83 10.94
N ASN A 376 13.01 -24.36 9.71
CA ASN A 376 13.90 -25.43 9.29
C ASN A 376 15.31 -24.88 9.06
N LEU A 377 16.23 -25.23 9.94
CA LEU A 377 17.59 -24.72 9.99
C LEU A 377 18.61 -25.86 10.12
N PRO A 378 19.74 -25.81 9.40
CA PRO A 378 20.89 -26.67 9.69
C PRO A 378 21.53 -26.28 11.04
N SER A 379 22.61 -26.99 11.42
CA SER A 379 23.31 -26.69 12.67
C SER A 379 23.92 -25.29 12.64
N PHE A 380 24.23 -24.73 13.82
CA PHE A 380 24.89 -23.43 13.87
C PHE A 380 26.24 -23.46 13.14
N ASP A 381 26.99 -24.54 13.30
CA ASP A 381 28.32 -24.70 12.71
C ASP A 381 28.24 -24.72 11.17
N ASP A 382 27.20 -25.31 10.58
CA ASP A 382 26.96 -25.28 9.13
C ASP A 382 26.60 -23.89 8.58
N LEU A 383 26.06 -23.00 9.44
CA LEU A 383 25.69 -21.63 9.08
C LEU A 383 26.76 -20.61 9.41
N GLU A 384 27.71 -20.96 10.28
CA GLU A 384 28.62 -20.03 10.93
C GLU A 384 29.37 -19.18 9.89
N GLU A 385 29.94 -19.82 8.86
CA GLU A 385 30.64 -19.13 7.77
C GLU A 385 29.74 -18.14 7.02
N PHE A 386 28.54 -18.56 6.61
CA PHE A 386 27.58 -17.69 5.92
C PHE A 386 27.14 -16.49 6.77
N ILE A 387 26.99 -16.70 8.09
CA ILE A 387 26.65 -15.64 9.05
C ILE A 387 27.81 -14.65 9.17
N LEU A 388 29.04 -15.14 9.35
CA LEU A 388 30.23 -14.30 9.46
C LEU A 388 30.46 -13.46 8.20
N ASP A 389 30.31 -14.05 7.02
CA ASP A 389 30.40 -13.33 5.75
C ASP A 389 29.32 -12.25 5.64
N SER A 390 28.10 -12.55 6.09
CA SER A 390 27.01 -11.57 6.13
C SER A 390 27.34 -10.36 7.01
N ILE A 391 28.05 -10.58 8.12
CA ILE A 391 28.52 -9.51 8.99
C ILE A 391 29.63 -8.70 8.30
N LYS A 392 30.66 -9.37 7.77
CA LYS A 392 31.82 -8.74 7.10
C LYS A 392 31.39 -7.83 5.95
N PHE A 393 30.51 -8.33 5.08
CA PHE A 393 30.04 -7.65 3.88
C PHE A 393 28.83 -6.73 4.09
N CYS A 394 28.36 -6.56 5.33
CA CYS A 394 27.29 -5.62 5.64
C CYS A 394 27.70 -4.19 5.25
N SER A 395 26.77 -3.39 4.73
CA SER A 395 27.01 -1.97 4.46
C SER A 395 27.28 -1.19 5.75
N LYS A 396 27.70 0.08 5.60
CA LYS A 396 27.50 1.07 6.67
C LYS A 396 25.99 1.26 6.93
N VAL A 397 25.63 1.66 8.15
CA VAL A 397 24.24 1.95 8.51
C VAL A 397 23.77 3.19 7.75
N HIS A 398 22.71 3.03 6.97
CA HIS A 398 22.18 4.07 6.10
C HIS A 398 21.19 4.96 6.86
N LEU A 399 21.44 6.28 6.84
CA LEU A 399 20.51 7.26 7.38
C LEU A 399 19.51 7.70 6.31
N THR A 400 18.23 7.45 6.56
CA THR A 400 17.18 7.63 5.55
C THR A 400 16.30 8.83 5.90
N ASN A 401 16.89 10.03 5.78
CA ASN A 401 16.24 11.31 6.13
C ASN A 401 15.76 12.12 4.91
N SER A 402 16.18 11.71 3.71
CA SER A 402 15.78 12.20 2.38
C SER A 402 15.83 11.02 1.40
N ASP A 403 14.97 11.01 0.38
CA ASP A 403 14.76 9.81 -0.46
C ASP A 403 15.93 9.52 -1.44
N THR A 404 16.88 10.44 -1.61
CA THR A 404 17.85 10.39 -2.72
C THR A 404 19.21 9.77 -2.39
N ASP A 405 19.78 10.02 -1.21
CA ASP A 405 21.20 9.68 -0.96
C ASP A 405 21.40 8.27 -0.37
N ALA A 406 20.48 7.83 0.49
CA ALA A 406 20.57 6.49 1.08
C ALA A 406 20.25 5.37 0.07
N SER A 407 19.33 5.62 -0.87
CA SER A 407 18.92 4.62 -1.87
C SER A 407 20.07 4.24 -2.80
N LYS A 408 20.79 5.23 -3.36
CA LYS A 408 21.86 4.99 -4.34
C LYS A 408 23.03 4.19 -3.74
N ASN A 409 23.45 4.52 -2.52
CA ASN A 409 24.55 3.82 -1.87
C ASN A 409 24.15 2.41 -1.43
N SER A 410 22.87 2.17 -1.12
CA SER A 410 22.39 0.84 -0.72
C SER A 410 22.41 -0.18 -1.85
N GLU A 411 22.30 0.24 -3.11
CA GLU A 411 22.34 -0.64 -4.30
C GLU A 411 23.72 -1.31 -4.50
N LEU A 412 24.77 -0.72 -3.93
CA LEU A 412 26.14 -1.27 -3.96
C LEU A 412 26.35 -2.46 -3.02
N TYR A 413 25.39 -2.75 -2.14
CA TYR A 413 25.51 -3.79 -1.11
C TYR A 413 24.27 -4.68 -1.13
N LYS A 414 24.46 -5.98 -0.85
CA LYS A 414 23.34 -6.92 -0.68
C LYS A 414 22.79 -6.93 0.74
N THR A 415 23.62 -6.65 1.75
CA THR A 415 23.25 -6.67 3.16
C THR A 415 23.24 -5.24 3.71
N ASN A 416 22.05 -4.71 4.01
CA ASN A 416 21.88 -3.29 4.35
C ASN A 416 21.11 -3.09 5.67
N ILE A 417 21.51 -2.08 6.44
CA ILE A 417 20.78 -1.63 7.65
C ILE A 417 20.33 -0.19 7.43
N PHE A 418 19.04 0.07 7.61
CA PHE A 418 18.42 1.38 7.42
C PHE A 418 17.90 1.94 8.73
N VAL A 419 18.13 3.23 8.96
CA VAL A 419 17.56 3.97 10.10
C VAL A 419 16.83 5.19 9.58
N GLY A 420 15.54 5.28 9.90
CA GLY A 420 14.82 6.53 9.73
C GLY A 420 13.32 6.42 9.88
N GLY A 421 12.68 7.58 9.75
CA GLY A 421 11.24 7.72 9.86
C GLY A 421 10.54 8.20 8.59
N ASN A 422 11.30 8.61 7.56
CA ASN A 422 10.79 9.17 6.30
C ASN A 422 10.99 8.27 5.07
N MET A 423 11.94 7.31 5.07
CA MET A 423 11.87 6.17 4.10
C MET A 423 10.65 5.28 4.33
N VAL A 424 9.85 5.61 5.34
CA VAL A 424 8.58 4.99 5.71
C VAL A 424 7.41 5.79 5.10
N GLU A 425 7.68 6.82 4.29
CA GLU A 425 6.65 7.48 3.50
C GLU A 425 6.02 6.50 2.50
N ARG A 426 4.73 6.72 2.25
CA ARG A 426 3.88 5.84 1.44
C ARG A 426 4.50 5.62 0.05
N GLY A 427 4.47 4.38 -0.43
CA GLY A 427 4.98 4.02 -1.75
C GLY A 427 6.46 3.57 -1.87
N LEU A 428 7.26 3.60 -0.78
CA LEU A 428 8.63 3.06 -0.78
C LEU A 428 8.70 1.62 -0.25
N THR A 429 9.37 0.75 -1.01
CA THR A 429 9.57 -0.67 -0.69
C THR A 429 11.06 -0.95 -0.49
N ILE A 430 11.42 -1.58 0.64
CA ILE A 430 12.81 -1.99 0.92
C ILE A 430 12.97 -3.45 0.46
N LYS A 431 13.73 -3.66 -0.62
CA LYS A 431 13.99 -5.00 -1.16
C LYS A 431 14.68 -5.88 -0.10
N GLY A 432 14.14 -7.07 0.13
CA GLY A 432 14.75 -8.05 1.02
C GLY A 432 14.64 -7.74 2.52
N LEU A 433 13.72 -6.85 2.93
CA LEU A 433 13.49 -6.55 4.33
C LEU A 433 13.08 -7.80 5.11
N SER A 434 13.96 -8.29 5.98
CA SER A 434 13.77 -9.48 6.81
C SER A 434 13.41 -9.10 8.25
N ILE A 435 14.10 -8.11 8.80
CA ILE A 435 13.92 -7.68 10.19
C ILE A 435 13.45 -6.23 10.24
N THR A 436 12.47 -5.95 11.10
CA THR A 436 12.06 -4.58 11.43
C THR A 436 12.13 -4.37 12.94
N TYR A 437 12.67 -3.23 13.37
CA TYR A 437 12.65 -2.78 14.76
C TYR A 437 11.87 -1.47 14.83
N ILE A 438 10.67 -1.48 15.41
CA ILE A 438 9.75 -0.35 15.43
C ILE A 438 9.25 -0.06 16.84
N ILE A 439 9.59 1.12 17.35
CA ILE A 439 9.15 1.63 18.67
C ILE A 439 8.39 2.97 18.55
N ARG A 440 8.29 3.51 17.34
CA ARG A 440 7.53 4.74 17.08
C ARG A 440 6.03 4.49 17.13
N ARG A 441 5.36 5.16 18.07
CA ARG A 441 3.89 5.29 18.13
C ARG A 441 3.47 6.73 18.40
N ALA A 442 2.25 7.12 18.03
CA ALA A 442 1.68 8.37 18.53
C ALA A 442 1.41 8.25 20.05
N LYS A 443 1.63 9.34 20.81
CA LYS A 443 1.48 9.33 22.28
C LYS A 443 0.04 9.14 22.77
N THR A 444 -0.95 9.40 21.92
CA THR A 444 -2.38 9.33 22.30
C THR A 444 -3.11 8.36 21.38
N THR A 445 -3.85 8.87 20.40
CA THR A 445 -4.57 8.09 19.41
C THR A 445 -3.83 8.08 18.09
N SER A 446 -3.73 6.92 17.46
CA SER A 446 -3.27 6.79 16.08
C SER A 446 -4.46 6.60 15.16
N ASN A 447 -4.29 6.89 13.87
CA ASN A 447 -5.29 6.51 12.88
C ASN A 447 -4.85 5.21 12.20
N VAL A 448 -5.82 4.35 11.85
CA VAL A 448 -5.60 3.07 11.18
C VAL A 448 -4.80 3.29 9.89
N ASP A 449 -5.28 4.19 9.03
CA ASP A 449 -4.64 4.56 7.75
C ASP A 449 -3.13 4.86 7.88
N ASN A 450 -2.76 5.65 8.88
CA ASN A 450 -1.39 6.08 9.11
C ASN A 450 -0.53 5.05 9.83
N THR A 451 -1.12 4.12 10.58
CA THR A 451 -0.39 3.06 11.28
C THR A 451 -0.12 1.90 10.34
N GLU A 452 -1.14 1.44 9.61
CA GLU A 452 -1.03 0.31 8.68
C GLU A 452 0.00 0.57 7.59
N GLN A 453 0.00 1.79 7.03
CA GLN A 453 0.98 2.21 6.03
C GLN A 453 2.44 2.24 6.54
N ARG A 454 2.70 2.08 7.85
CA ARG A 454 4.06 1.96 8.39
C ARG A 454 4.59 0.53 8.36
N ALA A 455 3.73 -0.46 8.10
CA ALA A 455 4.13 -1.85 8.01
C ALA A 455 4.93 -2.10 6.73
N ARG A 456 6.23 -1.77 6.80
CA ARG A 456 7.16 -2.01 5.70
C ARG A 456 7.55 -3.47 5.57
N TRP A 457 7.30 -4.27 6.61
CA TRP A 457 7.54 -5.71 6.64
C TRP A 457 6.49 -6.53 5.86
N PHE A 458 5.45 -5.90 5.31
CA PHE A 458 4.57 -6.57 4.35
C PHE A 458 5.19 -6.65 2.95
N GLY A 459 4.59 -7.43 2.06
CA GLY A 459 4.98 -7.58 0.66
C GLY A 459 5.22 -9.03 0.26
N TYR A 460 5.79 -9.24 -0.92
CA TYR A 460 6.09 -10.59 -1.45
C TYR A 460 7.30 -11.18 -0.73
N LYS A 461 7.04 -12.15 0.16
CA LYS A 461 8.02 -12.69 1.12
C LYS A 461 7.88 -14.19 1.39
N GLU A 462 6.96 -14.89 0.74
CA GLU A 462 6.67 -16.31 1.03
C GLU A 462 7.93 -17.18 1.11
N ASP A 463 8.89 -16.98 0.19
CA ASP A 463 10.16 -17.72 0.15
C ASP A 463 11.04 -17.57 1.40
N TYR A 464 10.83 -16.51 2.20
CA TYR A 464 11.65 -16.20 3.36
C TYR A 464 10.84 -15.64 4.55
N ILE A 465 9.52 -15.80 4.59
CA ILE A 465 8.71 -15.29 5.70
C ILE A 465 9.07 -15.97 7.03
N ASP A 466 9.48 -17.24 6.98
CA ASP A 466 9.85 -18.05 8.15
C ASP A 466 10.98 -17.42 8.97
N ILE A 467 11.87 -16.66 8.34
CA ILE A 467 12.96 -15.92 8.99
C ILE A 467 12.63 -14.44 9.28
N CYS A 468 11.46 -13.93 8.87
CA CYS A 468 11.11 -12.53 9.09
C CYS A 468 10.75 -12.26 10.56
N ARG A 469 11.23 -11.14 11.14
CA ARG A 469 10.91 -10.75 12.52
C ARG A 469 10.64 -9.26 12.66
N VAL A 470 9.67 -8.91 13.50
CA VAL A 470 9.33 -7.52 13.85
C VAL A 470 9.47 -7.33 15.35
N TYR A 471 10.49 -6.59 15.77
CA TYR A 471 10.72 -6.20 17.15
C TYR A 471 9.93 -4.93 17.45
N THR A 472 9.02 -4.99 18.42
CA THR A 472 8.12 -3.86 18.70
C THR A 472 7.61 -3.84 20.14
N THR A 473 6.93 -2.77 20.55
CA THR A 473 6.31 -2.68 21.87
C THR A 473 4.98 -3.45 21.90
N GLN A 474 4.53 -3.88 23.08
CA GLN A 474 3.25 -4.56 23.24
C GLN A 474 2.10 -3.75 22.62
N GLN A 475 2.08 -2.45 22.86
CA GLN A 475 1.04 -1.57 22.32
C GLN A 475 1.01 -1.52 20.78
N ILE A 476 2.15 -1.59 20.10
CA ILE A 476 2.17 -1.60 18.62
C ILE A 476 1.72 -2.97 18.10
N LYS A 477 2.11 -4.07 18.78
CA LYS A 477 1.60 -5.42 18.48
C LYS A 477 0.07 -5.45 18.54
N ASP A 478 -0.50 -4.92 19.62
CA ASP A 478 -1.96 -4.84 19.82
C ASP A 478 -2.61 -3.95 18.75
N ASP A 479 -2.04 -2.79 18.46
CA ASP A 479 -2.55 -1.89 17.42
C ASP A 479 -2.65 -2.61 16.07
N PHE A 480 -1.61 -3.34 15.64
CA PHE A 480 -1.64 -4.07 14.37
C PHE A 480 -2.59 -5.29 14.38
N HIS A 481 -2.76 -5.95 15.52
CA HIS A 481 -3.77 -7.00 15.65
C HIS A 481 -5.20 -6.44 15.45
N TYR A 482 -5.51 -5.31 16.09
CA TYR A 482 -6.82 -4.65 15.89
C TYR A 482 -6.99 -4.10 14.46
N ILE A 483 -5.92 -3.64 13.81
CA ILE A 483 -5.96 -3.24 12.40
C ILE A 483 -6.26 -4.44 11.51
N PHE A 484 -5.65 -5.59 11.75
CA PHE A 484 -5.95 -6.84 11.04
C PHE A 484 -7.43 -7.21 11.18
N GLU A 485 -7.98 -7.24 12.40
CA GLU A 485 -9.40 -7.56 12.60
C GLU A 485 -10.35 -6.59 11.88
N HIS A 486 -10.02 -5.30 11.89
CA HIS A 486 -10.81 -4.27 11.20
C HIS A 486 -10.72 -4.40 9.68
N ASP A 487 -9.51 -4.61 9.15
CA ASP A 487 -9.27 -4.72 7.70
C ASP A 487 -10.00 -5.94 7.12
N GLU A 488 -9.91 -7.10 7.78
CA GLU A 488 -10.66 -8.30 7.35
C GLU A 488 -12.17 -8.09 7.40
N ALA A 489 -12.68 -7.47 8.47
CA ALA A 489 -14.11 -7.17 8.57
C ALA A 489 -14.59 -6.19 7.48
N LEU A 490 -13.73 -5.23 7.08
CA LEU A 490 -14.03 -4.28 6.02
C LEU A 490 -14.11 -4.96 4.66
N TRP A 491 -13.14 -5.82 4.33
CA TRP A 491 -13.11 -6.58 3.09
C TRP A 491 -14.33 -7.51 2.99
N ASP A 492 -14.59 -8.30 4.03
CA ASP A 492 -15.75 -9.19 4.12
C ASP A 492 -17.09 -8.44 3.95
N THR A 493 -17.19 -7.21 4.47
CA THR A 493 -18.38 -6.36 4.27
C THR A 493 -18.58 -5.98 2.80
N ILE A 494 -17.50 -5.64 2.09
CA ILE A 494 -17.54 -5.25 0.68
C ILE A 494 -17.85 -6.48 -0.20
N GLU A 495 -17.17 -7.60 0.05
CA GLU A 495 -17.41 -8.86 -0.69
C GLU A 495 -18.86 -9.33 -0.54
N LYS A 496 -19.39 -9.33 0.68
CA LYS A 496 -20.80 -9.69 0.93
C LYS A 496 -21.78 -8.73 0.25
N ALA A 497 -21.45 -7.44 0.17
CA ALA A 497 -22.28 -6.48 -0.54
C ALA A 497 -22.29 -6.75 -2.05
N GLU A 498 -21.12 -7.01 -2.63
CA GLU A 498 -20.95 -7.35 -4.04
C GLU A 498 -21.72 -8.63 -4.41
N GLN A 499 -21.56 -9.71 -3.63
CA GLN A 499 -22.29 -10.98 -3.83
C GLN A 499 -23.82 -10.81 -3.77
N ARG A 500 -24.30 -9.82 -3.03
CA ARG A 500 -25.73 -9.49 -2.92
C ARG A 500 -26.21 -8.51 -3.99
N GLY A 501 -25.34 -8.00 -4.84
CA GLY A 501 -25.65 -6.93 -5.80
C GLY A 501 -26.02 -5.60 -5.13
N THR A 502 -25.55 -5.36 -3.91
CA THR A 502 -25.82 -4.10 -3.19
C THR A 502 -25.01 -2.98 -3.82
N PRO A 503 -25.63 -1.86 -4.26
CA PRO A 503 -24.87 -0.73 -4.80
C PRO A 503 -23.83 -0.23 -3.78
N PHE A 504 -22.63 0.14 -4.25
CA PHE A 504 -21.52 0.46 -3.34
C PHE A 504 -21.84 1.62 -2.37
N LYS A 505 -22.61 2.62 -2.83
CA LYS A 505 -23.07 3.74 -1.99
C LYS A 505 -24.08 3.36 -0.91
N GLU A 506 -24.71 2.20 -1.04
CA GLU A 506 -25.70 1.68 -0.08
C GLU A 506 -25.06 0.72 0.94
N ILE A 507 -23.75 0.45 0.83
CA ILE A 507 -23.02 -0.32 1.84
C ILE A 507 -23.06 0.45 3.16
N GLY A 508 -23.57 -0.21 4.21
CA GLY A 508 -23.64 0.38 5.55
C GLY A 508 -22.25 0.76 6.05
N ARG A 509 -22.08 2.02 6.47
CA ARG A 509 -20.79 2.59 6.92
C ARG A 509 -20.53 2.32 8.39
N VAL A 510 -20.71 1.06 8.78
CA VAL A 510 -20.53 0.57 10.15
C VAL A 510 -19.40 -0.45 10.14
N PHE A 511 -18.26 -0.05 10.69
CA PHE A 511 -17.05 -0.88 10.70
C PHE A 511 -16.62 -1.21 12.14
N LYS A 512 -16.13 -2.43 12.32
CA LYS A 512 -15.67 -2.95 13.61
C LYS A 512 -14.43 -2.19 14.07
N ASN A 513 -14.48 -1.53 15.22
CA ASN A 513 -13.30 -0.89 15.82
C ASN A 513 -13.10 -1.38 17.26
N ASN A 514 -12.18 -2.32 17.43
CA ASN A 514 -11.90 -2.94 18.72
C ASN A 514 -10.89 -2.17 19.58
N SER A 515 -10.42 -0.99 19.13
CA SER A 515 -9.44 -0.20 19.87
C SER A 515 -9.89 1.24 20.08
N LYS A 516 -9.97 1.66 21.34
CA LYS A 516 -10.20 3.07 21.71
C LYS A 516 -9.01 3.98 21.36
N LEU A 517 -7.84 3.38 21.08
CA LEU A 517 -6.62 4.11 20.72
C LEU A 517 -6.45 4.26 19.21
N LEU A 518 -7.25 3.56 18.40
CA LEU A 518 -7.25 3.64 16.95
C LEU A 518 -8.51 4.33 16.44
N ARG A 519 -8.33 5.32 15.59
CA ARG A 519 -9.41 5.94 14.81
C ARG A 519 -9.38 5.41 13.39
N LEU A 520 -10.53 5.11 12.81
CA LEU A 520 -10.61 4.62 11.43
C LEU A 520 -10.04 5.63 10.43
N THR A 521 -10.29 6.92 10.66
CA THR A 521 -9.76 8.00 9.81
C THR A 521 -9.61 9.31 10.59
N ARG A 522 -9.10 10.34 9.93
CA ARG A 522 -8.92 11.69 10.49
C ARG A 522 -10.27 12.38 10.71
N ALA A 523 -10.47 12.91 11.91
CA ALA A 523 -11.74 13.55 12.32
C ALA A 523 -12.15 14.80 11.51
N ASN A 524 -11.20 15.40 10.79
CA ASN A 524 -11.47 16.54 9.90
C ASN A 524 -11.93 16.13 8.50
N VAL A 525 -11.80 14.85 8.14
CA VAL A 525 -12.29 14.25 6.89
C VAL A 525 -13.66 13.63 7.12
N ALA A 526 -13.78 12.72 8.09
CA ALA A 526 -15.03 12.10 8.49
C ALA A 526 -15.15 12.06 10.02
N LYS A 527 -16.34 12.35 10.55
CA LYS A 527 -16.66 12.17 11.97
C LYS A 527 -17.38 10.85 12.17
N THR A 528 -16.82 9.98 13.00
CA THR A 528 -17.43 8.71 13.37
C THR A 528 -18.09 8.80 14.75
N GLN A 529 -19.09 7.95 14.98
CA GLN A 529 -19.65 7.66 16.31
C GLN A 529 -19.30 6.23 16.67
N ASN A 530 -18.89 6.00 17.91
CA ASN A 530 -18.59 4.66 18.41
C ASN A 530 -19.80 4.15 19.18
N PHE A 531 -20.21 2.93 18.87
CA PHE A 531 -21.26 2.21 19.59
C PHE A 531 -20.61 1.00 20.27
N ASP A 532 -20.65 0.99 21.60
CA ASP A 532 -20.21 -0.15 22.40
C ASP A 532 -21.44 -1.04 22.65
N PHE A 533 -21.34 -2.33 22.33
CA PHE A 533 -22.38 -3.32 22.59
C PHE A 533 -21.89 -4.29 23.67
N ASP A 534 -22.71 -4.59 24.68
CA ASP A 534 -22.34 -5.47 25.79
C ASP A 534 -21.92 -6.88 25.32
N GLN A 535 -22.49 -7.35 24.20
CA GLN A 535 -22.05 -8.54 23.49
C GLN A 535 -22.16 -8.31 21.98
N PHE A 536 -21.02 -8.27 21.28
CA PHE A 536 -20.96 -8.44 19.83
C PHE A 536 -20.25 -9.76 19.54
N LYS A 537 -21.03 -10.85 19.46
CA LYS A 537 -20.46 -12.15 19.06
C LYS A 537 -20.45 -12.21 17.53
N SER A 538 -19.28 -12.00 16.94
CA SER A 538 -19.03 -12.53 15.60
C SER A 538 -19.20 -14.05 15.71
N GLN A 539 -20.18 -14.59 15.01
CA GLN A 539 -20.46 -16.01 15.07
C GLN A 539 -19.43 -16.77 14.25
N ASN A 540 -18.34 -17.17 14.90
CA ASN A 540 -17.23 -17.89 14.26
C ASN A 540 -17.39 -19.42 14.38
N THR A 541 -18.45 -19.89 15.02
CA THR A 541 -18.81 -21.31 15.18
C THR A 541 -20.12 -21.58 14.46
N VAL A 542 -20.16 -22.64 13.67
CA VAL A 542 -21.40 -23.09 13.02
C VAL A 542 -22.38 -23.50 14.11
N ILE A 543 -23.49 -22.76 14.23
CA ILE A 543 -24.61 -23.15 15.08
C ILE A 543 -25.45 -24.12 14.26
N LEU A 544 -25.40 -25.39 14.63
CA LEU A 544 -26.21 -26.45 13.99
C LEU A 544 -27.67 -26.45 14.47
N ASP A 545 -28.02 -25.59 15.44
CA ASP A 545 -29.38 -25.44 15.95
C ASP A 545 -30.19 -24.47 15.07
N GLU A 546 -31.13 -25.03 14.32
CA GLU A 546 -32.02 -24.32 13.40
C GLU A 546 -32.91 -23.27 14.10
N LYS A 547 -33.36 -23.53 15.34
CA LYS A 547 -34.19 -22.57 16.08
C LYS A 547 -33.40 -21.32 16.45
N VAL A 548 -32.19 -21.50 16.96
CA VAL A 548 -31.30 -20.38 17.33
C VAL A 548 -30.93 -19.57 16.08
N ALA A 549 -30.70 -20.22 14.94
CA ALA A 549 -30.44 -19.53 13.68
C ALA A 549 -31.65 -18.68 13.22
N ILE A 550 -32.87 -19.22 13.30
CA ILE A 550 -34.10 -18.50 12.97
C ILE A 550 -34.33 -17.31 13.92
N GLU A 551 -34.15 -17.50 15.23
CA GLU A 551 -34.26 -16.42 16.22
C GLU A 551 -33.26 -15.29 15.98
N ASN A 552 -32.00 -15.63 15.70
CA ASN A 552 -30.97 -14.66 15.36
C ASN A 552 -31.32 -13.89 14.08
N ASN A 553 -31.78 -14.58 13.03
CA ASN A 553 -32.20 -13.94 11.79
C ASN A 553 -33.38 -12.99 12.01
N ASN A 554 -34.38 -13.40 12.79
CA ASN A 554 -35.53 -12.55 13.14
C ASN A 554 -35.11 -11.33 13.95
N LEU A 555 -34.19 -11.49 14.91
CA LEU A 555 -33.63 -10.38 15.67
C LEU A 555 -32.89 -9.40 14.75
N LEU A 556 -32.08 -9.92 13.82
CA LEU A 556 -31.32 -9.13 12.86
C LEU A 556 -32.25 -8.32 11.94
N GLU A 557 -33.31 -8.96 11.41
CA GLU A 557 -34.32 -8.29 10.59
C GLU A 557 -35.13 -7.25 11.37
N ASN A 558 -35.46 -7.53 12.63
CA ASN A 558 -36.12 -6.54 13.50
C ASN A 558 -35.21 -5.34 13.75
N ILE A 559 -33.92 -5.54 14.02
CA ILE A 559 -32.95 -4.45 14.20
C ILE A 559 -32.83 -3.61 12.92
N LYS A 560 -32.73 -4.26 11.75
CA LYS A 560 -32.69 -3.57 10.45
C LYS A 560 -33.95 -2.74 10.20
N ASN A 561 -35.12 -3.32 10.45
CA ASN A 561 -36.40 -2.64 10.22
C ASN A 561 -36.64 -1.49 11.20
N ASN A 562 -36.28 -1.66 12.48
CA ASN A 562 -36.43 -0.62 13.50
C ASN A 562 -35.45 0.55 13.32
N ASN A 563 -34.32 0.31 12.63
CA ASN A 563 -33.31 1.34 12.37
C ASN A 563 -33.24 1.76 10.90
N LYS A 564 -34.26 1.44 10.09
CA LYS A 564 -34.27 1.68 8.64
C LYS A 564 -33.98 3.14 8.26
N GLU A 565 -34.45 4.09 9.05
CA GLU A 565 -34.18 5.52 8.81
C GLU A 565 -32.78 5.94 9.27
N ARG A 566 -32.21 5.30 10.30
CA ARG A 566 -30.82 5.55 10.74
C ARG A 566 -29.80 4.90 9.82
N LEU A 567 -30.16 3.78 9.20
CA LEU A 567 -29.36 3.06 8.20
C LEU A 567 -29.35 3.75 6.83
N ARG A 568 -30.28 4.68 6.56
CA ARG A 568 -30.37 5.46 5.32
C ARG A 568 -29.66 6.82 5.36
N VAL A 569 -29.20 7.28 6.54
CA VAL A 569 -28.76 8.68 6.77
C VAL A 569 -27.37 8.76 7.44
N LEU A 570 -26.55 7.71 7.37
CA LEU A 570 -25.13 7.74 7.76
C LEU A 570 -24.29 7.17 6.62
#